data_AF-A0AAV5YEY7-F1
#
_entry.id   AF-A0AAV5YEY7-F1
#
_cell.length_a   1.000
_cell.length_b   1.000
_cell.length_c   1.000
_cell.angle_alpha   90.00
_cell.angle_beta   90.00
_cell.angle_gamma   90.00
#
_symmetry.space_group_name_H-M   'P 1'
#
loop_
_entity.id
_entity.type
_entity.pdbx_description
1 polymer ?
#
loop_
_entity_poly.entity_id
_entity_poly.type
_entity_poly.pdbx_seq_one_letter_code
_entity_poly.pdbx_strand_id
1 'polypeptide(L)'
;MTRRRLIVLALAALVLGPGAWLALARDGACLVPAAAAAGTAGCCHYNQGVCGCENGRARCCDGKASASCRCNAGITTRQISVDTDPLISLADVAFAGSDMPEPPSQRLTIFKLAADPLRFWFRVNCGPECWSQLGSNDSLPLQVRWLFDPGSGPVLEGEPQSITIARARPTIFVPRPPNQLRQGRWETEVRFDTERLCTRGDDKCWFRIEVRR
;
A
#
# COMPACT_ATOMS: atom_id res chain seq x y z
N MET A 1 -50.71 -68.59 21.74
CA MET A 1 -51.80 -67.59 21.58
C MET A 1 -51.23 -66.42 20.76
N THR A 2 -51.44 -66.41 19.42
CA THR A 2 -52.42 -65.53 18.72
C THR A 2 -52.20 -64.05 19.02
N ARG A 3 -51.78 -63.14 18.14
CA ARG A 3 -52.19 -62.80 16.75
C ARG A 3 -51.09 -61.90 16.13
N ARG A 4 -50.60 -62.16 14.91
CA ARG A 4 -51.06 -61.65 13.59
C ARG A 4 -50.89 -60.14 13.36
N ARG A 5 -49.97 -59.83 12.42
CA ARG A 5 -50.11 -58.96 11.20
C ARG A 5 -50.36 -57.45 11.47
N LEU A 6 -49.77 -56.47 10.77
CA LEU A 6 -49.57 -56.31 9.32
C LEU A 6 -48.64 -55.10 9.05
N ILE A 7 -47.99 -55.17 7.88
CA ILE A 7 -47.17 -54.18 7.18
C ILE A 7 -47.96 -52.91 6.83
N VAL A 8 -47.35 -51.73 6.93
CA VAL A 8 -47.62 -50.60 6.02
C VAL A 8 -46.29 -49.90 5.68
N LEU A 9 -45.82 -50.14 4.46
CA LEU A 9 -44.93 -49.22 3.73
C LEU A 9 -45.69 -47.94 3.42
N ALA A 10 -45.11 -46.78 3.71
CA ALA A 10 -45.52 -45.52 3.13
C ALA A 10 -44.30 -44.82 2.54
N LEU A 11 -44.10 -45.03 1.23
CA LEU A 11 -43.40 -44.10 0.36
C LEU A 11 -44.14 -42.75 0.43
N ALA A 12 -43.41 -41.66 0.66
CA ALA A 12 -43.87 -40.32 0.37
C ALA A 12 -42.88 -39.63 -0.57
N ALA A 13 -43.47 -39.08 -1.63
CA ALA A 13 -42.88 -38.72 -2.90
C ALA A 13 -41.89 -37.54 -2.87
N LEU A 14 -40.99 -37.55 -3.85
CA LEU A 14 -40.33 -36.37 -4.38
C LEU A 14 -41.35 -35.26 -4.67
N VAL A 15 -41.08 -34.05 -4.18
CA VAL A 15 -41.49 -32.82 -4.85
C VAL A 15 -40.22 -32.05 -5.21
N LEU A 16 -39.99 -31.98 -6.52
CA LEU A 16 -39.05 -31.10 -7.19
C LEU A 16 -39.41 -29.63 -6.87
N GLY A 17 -38.46 -28.90 -6.29
CA GLY A 17 -38.47 -27.45 -6.25
C GLY A 17 -37.14 -26.94 -6.83
N PRO A 18 -37.11 -26.36 -8.05
CA PRO A 18 -35.89 -25.94 -8.71
C PRO A 18 -35.44 -24.61 -8.11
N GLY A 19 -34.70 -24.68 -7.00
CA GLY A 19 -33.87 -23.58 -6.52
C GLY A 19 -32.51 -23.58 -7.20
N ALA A 20 -32.46 -23.83 -8.52
CA ALA A 20 -31.32 -23.46 -9.33
C ALA A 20 -31.27 -21.94 -9.34
N TRP A 21 -30.65 -21.36 -8.32
CA TRP A 21 -30.06 -20.04 -8.47
C TRP A 21 -29.00 -20.21 -9.54
N LEU A 22 -29.42 -19.96 -10.78
CA LEU A 22 -28.56 -19.42 -11.81
C LEU A 22 -27.92 -18.19 -11.17
N ALA A 23 -26.78 -18.38 -10.52
CA ALA A 23 -25.74 -17.38 -10.54
C ALA A 23 -25.41 -17.23 -12.02
N LEU A 24 -26.16 -16.34 -12.69
CA LEU A 24 -25.68 -15.70 -13.90
C LEU A 24 -24.32 -15.18 -13.51
N ALA A 25 -23.29 -15.90 -13.96
CA ALA A 25 -21.94 -15.42 -14.05
C ALA A 25 -22.04 -14.10 -14.81
N ARG A 26 -22.08 -13.02 -14.05
CA ARG A 26 -21.99 -11.68 -14.59
C ARG A 26 -20.53 -11.55 -14.93
N ASP A 27 -20.26 -11.65 -16.23
CA ASP A 27 -18.96 -11.41 -16.83
C ASP A 27 -18.27 -10.21 -16.17
N GLY A 28 -17.08 -10.43 -15.63
CA GLY A 28 -16.18 -9.36 -15.18
C GLY A 28 -15.81 -9.31 -13.70
N ALA A 29 -16.30 -10.22 -12.84
CA ALA A 29 -15.82 -10.27 -11.46
C ALA A 29 -14.55 -11.14 -11.37
N CYS A 30 -13.38 -10.52 -11.42
CA CYS A 30 -12.13 -11.11 -10.98
C CYS A 30 -12.27 -11.55 -9.50
N LEU A 31 -12.65 -12.81 -9.27
CA LEU A 31 -12.54 -13.45 -7.95
C LEU A 31 -11.07 -13.82 -7.73
N VAL A 32 -10.21 -12.81 -7.63
CA VAL A 32 -8.90 -12.96 -7.04
C VAL A 32 -9.12 -12.99 -5.53
N PRO A 33 -8.74 -14.06 -4.81
CA PRO A 33 -8.89 -14.09 -3.37
C PRO A 33 -8.14 -12.89 -2.77
N ALA A 34 -8.73 -12.22 -1.78
CA ALA A 34 -8.14 -11.07 -1.08
C ALA A 34 -6.71 -11.34 -0.54
N ALA A 35 -6.31 -12.62 -0.42
CA ALA A 35 -4.96 -13.03 -0.07
C ALA A 35 -3.91 -12.72 -1.16
N ALA A 36 -4.27 -12.64 -2.44
CA ALA A 36 -3.35 -12.19 -3.51
C ALA A 36 -3.30 -10.65 -3.63
N ALA A 37 -4.35 -9.95 -3.20
CA ALA A 37 -4.36 -8.50 -3.02
C ALA A 37 -3.45 -8.02 -1.87
N ALA A 38 -3.15 -8.90 -0.92
CA ALA A 38 -2.34 -8.61 0.26
C ALA A 38 -0.81 -8.65 0.02
N GLY A 39 -0.36 -8.95 -1.20
CA GLY A 39 1.04 -9.28 -1.51
C GLY A 39 1.91 -8.21 -2.16
N THR A 40 1.44 -6.97 -2.36
CA THR A 40 2.25 -5.95 -3.05
C THR A 40 2.49 -4.72 -2.18
N ALA A 41 3.68 -4.71 -1.58
CA ALA A 41 4.32 -3.50 -1.11
C ALA A 41 4.29 -2.45 -2.24
N GLY A 42 3.77 -1.25 -1.97
CA GLY A 42 3.86 -0.11 -2.88
C GLY A 42 2.70 0.09 -3.87
N CYS A 43 2.53 -0.81 -4.84
CA CYS A 43 1.60 -0.66 -5.96
C CYS A 43 0.15 -0.96 -5.57
N CYS A 44 -0.81 -0.12 -5.97
CA CYS A 44 -2.24 -0.30 -5.68
C CYS A 44 -2.56 -0.53 -4.18
N HIS A 45 -1.68 -0.11 -3.27
CA HIS A 45 -1.82 -0.41 -1.85
C HIS A 45 -3.16 0.09 -1.28
N TYR A 46 -3.55 1.31 -1.65
CA TYR A 46 -4.81 1.91 -1.23
C TYR A 46 -5.97 1.62 -2.22
N ASN A 47 -5.76 0.73 -3.19
CA ASN A 47 -6.68 0.41 -4.27
C ASN A 47 -6.97 -1.10 -4.35
N GLN A 48 -6.96 -1.76 -3.18
CA GLN A 48 -7.27 -3.19 -3.03
C GLN A 48 -6.25 -4.13 -3.71
N GLY A 49 -5.01 -3.69 -3.91
CA GLY A 49 -3.95 -4.51 -4.51
C GLY A 49 -4.02 -4.59 -6.03
N VAL A 50 -3.07 -5.32 -6.62
CA VAL A 50 -2.93 -5.47 -8.08
C VAL A 50 -3.75 -6.67 -8.56
N CYS A 51 -4.62 -6.45 -9.53
CA CYS A 51 -5.50 -7.46 -10.14
C CYS A 51 -5.22 -7.73 -11.62
N GLY A 52 -4.32 -6.99 -12.25
CA GLY A 52 -3.99 -7.22 -13.66
C GLY A 52 -2.96 -6.25 -14.22
N CYS A 53 -2.82 -6.28 -15.54
CA CYS A 53 -1.95 -5.40 -16.31
C CYS A 53 -2.72 -4.88 -17.52
N GLU A 54 -2.78 -3.56 -17.70
CA GLU A 54 -3.51 -2.91 -18.78
C GLU A 54 -2.61 -1.83 -19.40
N ASN A 55 -2.36 -1.90 -20.71
CA ASN A 55 -1.51 -0.95 -21.43
C ASN A 55 -0.13 -0.71 -20.78
N GLY A 56 0.47 -1.76 -20.21
CA GLY A 56 1.76 -1.70 -19.53
C GLY A 56 1.73 -1.07 -18.13
N ARG A 57 0.54 -0.79 -17.58
CA ARG A 57 0.33 -0.28 -16.21
C ARG A 57 -0.39 -1.31 -15.36
N ALA A 58 0.02 -1.42 -14.09
CA ALA A 58 -0.65 -2.33 -13.17
C ALA A 58 -2.12 -1.89 -13.00
N ARG A 59 -3.06 -2.82 -13.08
CA ARG A 59 -4.49 -2.59 -12.88
C ARG A 59 -4.82 -2.92 -11.44
N CYS A 60 -5.30 -1.95 -10.69
CA CYS A 60 -5.74 -2.14 -9.31
C CYS A 60 -7.10 -2.85 -9.26
N CYS A 61 -7.36 -3.56 -8.16
CA CYS A 61 -8.59 -4.32 -7.99
C CYS A 61 -9.84 -3.43 -7.84
N ASP A 62 -9.68 -2.15 -7.46
CA ASP A 62 -10.75 -1.16 -7.50
C ASP A 62 -11.07 -0.63 -8.92
N GLY A 63 -10.35 -1.11 -9.94
CA GLY A 63 -10.52 -0.71 -11.33
C GLY A 63 -9.76 0.56 -11.72
N LYS A 64 -8.84 1.08 -10.91
CA LYS A 64 -7.94 2.16 -11.35
C LYS A 64 -6.67 1.60 -11.97
N ALA A 65 -6.07 2.35 -12.88
CA ALA A 65 -4.70 2.09 -13.30
C ALA A 65 -3.72 2.64 -12.25
N SER A 66 -2.64 1.90 -12.04
CA SER A 66 -1.56 2.31 -11.16
C SER A 66 -0.86 3.56 -11.69
N ALA A 67 -0.74 4.56 -10.83
CA ALA A 67 -0.12 5.82 -11.18
C ALA A 67 1.40 5.66 -11.36
N SER A 68 2.05 4.81 -10.56
CA SER A 68 3.50 4.75 -10.47
C SER A 68 4.13 3.39 -10.78
N CYS A 69 3.33 2.34 -10.99
CA CYS A 69 3.84 1.01 -11.31
C CYS A 69 3.53 0.56 -12.73
N ARG A 70 4.52 -0.06 -13.36
CA ARG A 70 4.40 -0.75 -14.64
C ARG A 70 4.22 -2.25 -14.43
N CYS A 71 3.82 -2.91 -15.48
CA CYS A 71 3.78 -4.36 -15.57
C CYS A 71 4.09 -4.76 -17.02
N ASN A 72 4.67 -5.95 -17.20
CA ASN A 72 4.92 -6.47 -18.53
C ASN A 72 3.63 -7.09 -19.08
N ALA A 73 3.24 -6.66 -20.29
CA ALA A 73 2.08 -7.18 -21.00
C ALA A 73 2.35 -8.62 -21.48
N GLY A 74 2.08 -9.59 -20.60
CA GLY A 74 2.08 -11.02 -20.90
C GLY A 74 1.07 -11.80 -20.05
N ILE A 75 0.25 -11.08 -19.28
CA ILE A 75 -0.59 -11.64 -18.23
C ILE A 75 -1.92 -12.05 -18.84
N THR A 76 -2.01 -13.32 -19.21
CA THR A 76 -3.29 -13.98 -19.43
C THR A 76 -3.96 -14.24 -18.07
N THR A 77 -5.27 -14.39 -18.06
CA THR A 77 -6.15 -14.57 -16.87
C THR A 77 -5.85 -15.79 -15.98
N ARG A 78 -4.69 -16.43 -16.12
CA ARG A 78 -4.23 -17.61 -15.38
C ARG A 78 -3.03 -17.39 -14.45
N GLN A 79 -2.39 -16.22 -14.43
CA GLN A 79 -1.28 -15.97 -13.48
C GLN A 79 -1.80 -15.50 -12.11
N ILE A 80 -1.27 -16.13 -11.05
CA ILE A 80 -1.63 -15.89 -9.64
C ILE A 80 -0.93 -14.62 -9.10
N SER A 81 0.16 -14.18 -9.74
CA SER A 81 0.92 -12.98 -9.39
C SER A 81 1.22 -12.13 -10.62
N VAL A 82 0.98 -10.83 -10.50
CA VAL A 82 1.36 -9.82 -11.49
C VAL A 82 2.67 -9.20 -11.03
N ASP A 83 3.74 -9.41 -11.79
CA ASP A 83 5.01 -8.73 -11.52
C ASP A 83 4.87 -7.25 -11.87
N THR A 84 5.00 -6.39 -10.86
CA THR A 84 4.97 -4.94 -11.01
C THR A 84 6.35 -4.35 -10.81
N ASP A 85 6.71 -3.38 -11.66
CA ASP A 85 7.95 -2.63 -11.55
C ASP A 85 7.63 -1.15 -11.22
N PRO A 86 8.00 -0.65 -10.01
CA PRO A 86 7.75 0.72 -9.64
C PRO A 86 8.67 1.68 -10.41
N LEU A 87 8.08 2.64 -11.13
CA LEU A 87 8.81 3.72 -11.81
C LEU A 87 9.56 4.63 -10.84
N ILE A 88 9.01 4.80 -9.65
CA ILE A 88 9.54 5.63 -8.57
C ILE A 88 9.66 4.81 -7.30
N SER A 89 10.78 4.96 -6.62
CA SER A 89 11.04 4.31 -5.32
C SER A 89 11.81 5.26 -4.42
N LEU A 90 11.96 4.92 -3.15
CA LEU A 90 12.89 5.59 -2.27
C LEU A 90 14.27 4.94 -2.42
N ALA A 91 15.29 5.75 -2.67
CA ALA A 91 16.68 5.29 -2.69
C ALA A 91 17.22 5.07 -1.28
N ASP A 92 16.81 5.93 -0.34
CA ASP A 92 17.32 5.95 1.03
C ASP A 92 16.38 6.81 1.90
N VAL A 93 16.43 6.55 3.21
CA VAL A 93 15.61 7.23 4.22
C VAL A 93 16.38 7.35 5.53
N ALA A 94 16.11 8.40 6.29
CA ALA A 94 16.67 8.58 7.62
C ALA A 94 15.80 9.54 8.45
N PHE A 95 15.87 9.40 9.77
CA PHE A 95 15.39 10.42 10.68
C PHE A 95 16.55 11.22 11.27
N ALA A 96 16.33 12.52 11.49
CA ALA A 96 17.29 13.44 12.08
C ALA A 96 16.59 14.39 13.07
N GLY A 97 17.33 14.86 14.09
CA GLY A 97 16.79 15.73 15.13
C GLY A 97 17.14 17.22 14.97
N SER A 98 18.01 17.55 14.02
CA SER A 98 18.50 18.91 13.79
C SER A 98 18.70 19.14 12.29
N ASP A 99 19.06 20.37 11.90
CA ASP A 99 19.50 20.64 10.54
C ASP A 99 20.83 19.90 10.29
N MET A 100 20.81 19.00 9.31
CA MET A 100 21.89 18.07 9.02
C MET A 100 22.30 18.18 7.56
N PRO A 101 23.57 17.86 7.22
CA PRO A 101 23.98 17.73 5.84
C PRO A 101 23.21 16.61 5.13
N GLU A 102 23.19 16.67 3.80
CA GLU A 102 22.55 15.69 2.95
C GLU A 102 23.61 14.76 2.32
N PRO A 103 23.54 13.42 2.49
CA PRO A 103 22.62 12.69 3.35
C PRO A 103 22.97 12.83 4.85
N PRO A 104 22.01 12.62 5.77
CA PRO A 104 22.27 12.68 7.20
C PRO A 104 23.30 11.63 7.64
N SER A 105 24.35 12.07 8.33
CA SER A 105 25.36 11.18 8.93
C SER A 105 24.83 10.45 10.16
N GLN A 106 24.05 11.13 10.99
CA GLN A 106 23.37 10.55 12.14
C GLN A 106 21.95 10.12 11.75
N ARG A 107 21.69 8.82 11.78
CA ARG A 107 20.37 8.23 11.51
C ARG A 107 19.72 7.83 12.83
N LEU A 108 18.62 8.49 13.17
CA LEU A 108 17.93 8.23 14.42
C LEU A 108 16.98 7.05 14.31
N THR A 109 17.02 6.17 15.31
CA THR A 109 15.99 5.17 15.60
C THR A 109 15.18 5.53 16.84
N ILE A 110 15.71 6.45 17.66
CA ILE A 110 15.07 7.04 18.84
C ILE A 110 15.23 8.55 18.75
N PHE A 111 14.14 9.29 18.93
CA PHE A 111 14.10 10.75 19.02
C PHE A 111 13.68 11.18 20.42
N LYS A 112 14.47 12.04 21.06
CA LYS A 112 14.12 12.65 22.34
C LYS A 112 13.41 13.96 22.07
N LEU A 113 12.23 14.13 22.64
CA LEU A 113 11.44 15.37 22.53
C LEU A 113 12.27 16.53 23.09
N ALA A 114 12.58 17.47 22.21
CA ALA A 114 13.33 18.69 22.50
C ALA A 114 12.64 19.87 21.80
N ALA A 115 13.30 21.04 21.76
CA ALA A 115 12.78 22.20 21.06
C ALA A 115 12.76 22.01 19.53
N ASP A 116 13.69 21.23 18.98
CA ASP A 116 13.83 21.04 17.54
C ASP A 116 12.85 20.01 16.96
N PRO A 117 12.32 20.22 15.73
CA PRO A 117 11.48 19.24 15.07
C PRO A 117 12.22 17.93 14.76
N LEU A 118 11.50 16.81 14.87
CA LEU A 118 11.91 15.59 14.20
C LEU A 118 11.86 15.81 12.69
N ARG A 119 12.89 15.42 11.96
CA ARG A 119 12.94 15.51 10.50
C ARG A 119 12.99 14.12 9.90
N PHE A 120 12.12 13.85 8.96
CA PHE A 120 12.18 12.69 8.10
C PHE A 120 12.84 13.07 6.77
N TRP A 121 14.03 12.54 6.55
CA TRP A 121 14.78 12.70 5.31
C TRP A 121 14.59 11.50 4.40
N PHE A 122 14.47 11.76 3.10
CA PHE A 122 14.55 10.69 2.12
C PHE A 122 15.08 11.19 0.79
N ARG A 123 15.59 10.24 0.01
CA ARG A 123 16.01 10.42 -1.38
C ARG A 123 15.11 9.61 -2.29
N VAL A 124 14.61 10.22 -3.34
CA VAL A 124 13.85 9.54 -4.38
C VAL A 124 14.78 8.96 -5.44
N ASN A 125 14.49 7.72 -5.83
CA ASN A 125 15.02 7.11 -7.04
C ASN A 125 13.97 7.21 -8.14
N CYS A 126 14.18 8.15 -9.07
CA CYS A 126 13.31 8.37 -10.23
C CYS A 126 14.20 8.62 -11.45
N GLY A 127 14.22 7.65 -12.36
CA GLY A 127 14.98 7.74 -13.62
C GLY A 127 14.32 8.66 -14.66
N PRO A 128 14.93 8.84 -15.84
CA PRO A 128 14.39 9.71 -16.90
C PRO A 128 12.95 9.38 -17.30
N GLU A 129 12.62 8.09 -17.39
CA GLU A 129 11.27 7.63 -17.72
C GLU A 129 10.26 8.05 -16.64
N CYS A 130 10.59 7.82 -15.37
CA CYS A 130 9.77 8.25 -14.25
C CYS A 130 9.51 9.75 -14.27
N TRP A 131 10.53 10.59 -14.50
CA TRP A 131 10.32 12.04 -14.62
C TRP A 131 9.45 12.42 -15.80
N SER A 132 9.57 11.74 -16.93
CA SER A 132 8.75 12.01 -18.12
C SER A 132 7.28 11.61 -17.95
N GLN A 133 6.99 10.61 -17.12
CA GLN A 133 5.64 10.07 -16.96
C GLN A 133 4.93 10.58 -15.71
N LEU A 134 5.67 10.82 -14.63
CA LEU A 134 5.11 11.17 -13.32
C LEU A 134 5.39 12.63 -12.94
N GLY A 135 6.46 13.21 -13.48
CA GLY A 135 6.84 14.60 -13.21
C GLY A 135 5.96 15.59 -13.98
N SER A 136 5.74 16.76 -13.39
CA SER A 136 5.15 17.93 -14.05
C SER A 136 6.08 19.12 -13.84
N ASN A 137 6.50 19.81 -14.90
CA ASN A 137 7.42 20.95 -14.83
C ASN A 137 8.69 20.66 -13.99
N ASP A 138 9.37 19.53 -14.25
CA ASP A 138 10.54 19.04 -13.51
C ASP A 138 10.32 18.89 -11.98
N SER A 139 9.07 18.66 -11.58
CA SER A 139 8.68 18.49 -10.19
C SER A 139 7.84 17.23 -10.00
N LEU A 140 8.04 16.53 -8.88
CA LEU A 140 7.28 15.36 -8.48
C LEU A 140 6.49 15.68 -7.21
N PRO A 141 5.15 15.70 -7.28
CA PRO A 141 4.32 15.83 -6.08
C PRO A 141 4.33 14.50 -5.32
N LEU A 142 4.52 14.59 -4.01
CA LEU A 142 4.51 13.45 -3.10
C LEU A 142 3.74 13.81 -1.83
N GLN A 143 3.37 12.79 -1.06
CA GLN A 143 2.80 12.97 0.27
C GLN A 143 3.60 12.19 1.29
N VAL A 144 3.81 12.80 2.46
CA VAL A 144 4.35 12.11 3.63
C VAL A 144 3.25 11.99 4.67
N ARG A 145 3.03 10.77 5.15
CA ARG A 145 2.07 10.49 6.22
C ARG A 145 2.79 10.06 7.47
N TRP A 146 2.39 10.65 8.59
CA TRP A 146 2.91 10.35 9.92
C TRP A 146 1.87 9.51 10.63
N LEU A 147 2.26 8.35 11.12
CA LEU A 147 1.37 7.44 11.80
C LEU A 147 1.89 7.21 13.22
N PHE A 148 0.97 7.27 14.17
CA PHE A 148 1.26 6.98 15.57
C PHE A 148 0.71 5.59 15.91
N ASP A 149 1.52 4.74 16.52
CA ASP A 149 1.10 3.43 17.01
C ASP A 149 0.85 3.49 18.53
N PRO A 150 -0.43 3.56 18.97
CA PRO A 150 -0.80 3.52 20.39
C PRO A 150 -0.72 2.10 21.00
N GLY A 151 -0.27 1.10 20.24
CA GLY A 151 -0.20 -0.32 20.65
C GLY A 151 -1.29 -1.19 20.03
N SER A 152 -2.26 -0.61 19.33
CA SER A 152 -3.28 -1.32 18.54
C SER A 152 -2.99 -1.30 17.03
N GLY A 153 -1.83 -0.79 16.63
CA GLY A 153 -1.43 -0.60 15.24
C GLY A 153 -1.37 0.88 14.83
N PRO A 154 -0.59 1.20 13.78
CA PRO A 154 -0.35 2.58 13.35
C PRO A 154 -1.62 3.25 12.82
N VAL A 155 -1.94 4.43 13.35
CA VAL A 155 -3.07 5.27 12.92
C VAL A 155 -2.53 6.57 12.35
N LEU A 156 -3.12 7.06 11.25
CA LEU A 156 -2.74 8.34 10.67
C LEU A 156 -2.92 9.47 11.69
N GLU A 157 -1.86 10.24 11.94
CA GLU A 157 -1.90 11.38 12.84
C GLU A 157 -1.78 12.70 12.06
N GLY A 158 -2.90 13.41 11.98
CA GLY A 158 -3.02 14.67 11.26
C GLY A 158 -3.10 14.46 9.74
N GLU A 159 -3.18 15.57 9.01
CA GLU A 159 -3.28 15.52 7.55
C GLU A 159 -1.96 15.09 6.89
N PRO A 160 -2.02 14.35 5.76
CA PRO A 160 -0.85 14.08 4.93
C PRO A 160 -0.14 15.38 4.54
N GLN A 161 1.19 15.41 4.66
CA GLN A 161 2.00 16.55 4.26
C GLN A 161 2.33 16.45 2.76
N SER A 162 1.74 17.34 1.97
CA SER A 162 2.09 17.48 0.55
C SER A 162 3.47 18.13 0.39
N ILE A 163 4.32 17.51 -0.42
CA ILE A 163 5.66 17.99 -0.72
C ILE A 163 5.92 17.89 -2.22
N THR A 164 6.90 18.66 -2.69
CA THR A 164 7.30 18.64 -4.10
C THR A 164 8.79 18.47 -4.19
N ILE A 165 9.24 17.47 -4.95
CA ILE A 165 10.66 17.20 -5.21
C ILE A 165 11.03 17.71 -6.59
N ALA A 166 12.07 18.52 -6.68
CA ALA A 166 12.60 19.00 -7.94
C ALA A 166 13.56 17.97 -8.54
N ARG A 167 13.57 17.82 -9.86
CA ARG A 167 14.47 16.90 -10.57
C ARG A 167 15.94 17.12 -10.26
N ALA A 168 16.36 18.38 -10.13
CA ALA A 168 17.73 18.76 -9.77
C ALA A 168 18.09 18.47 -8.29
N ARG A 169 17.10 18.24 -7.43
CA ARG A 169 17.28 18.01 -6.00
C ARG A 169 16.35 16.88 -5.50
N PRO A 170 16.73 15.61 -5.70
CA PRO A 170 15.87 14.44 -5.48
C PRO A 170 15.72 14.05 -4.00
N THR A 171 15.89 14.99 -3.09
CA THR A 171 16.03 14.80 -1.65
C THR A 171 15.29 15.88 -0.90
N ILE A 172 14.75 15.52 0.27
CA ILE A 172 13.95 16.44 1.06
C ILE A 172 14.00 16.08 2.54
N PHE A 173 13.87 17.09 3.39
CA PHE A 173 13.58 16.95 4.82
C PHE A 173 12.14 17.37 5.07
N VAL A 174 11.40 16.52 5.75
CA VAL A 174 10.00 16.76 6.13
C VAL A 174 9.94 16.88 7.65
N PRO A 175 9.70 18.10 8.18
CA PRO A 175 9.68 18.32 9.62
C PRO A 175 8.34 17.93 10.26
N ARG A 176 8.43 17.39 11.47
CA ARG A 176 7.32 17.17 12.40
C ARG A 176 7.65 17.88 13.72
N PRO A 177 6.99 19.03 13.98
CA PRO A 177 7.21 19.81 15.21
C PRO A 177 6.98 19.00 16.50
N PRO A 178 7.70 19.30 17.60
CA PRO A 178 7.60 18.56 18.86
C PRO A 178 6.19 18.57 19.47
N ASN A 179 5.43 19.66 19.30
CA ASN A 179 4.06 19.77 19.78
C ASN A 179 3.05 18.89 19.01
N GLN A 180 3.46 18.31 17.88
CA GLN A 180 2.70 17.33 17.10
C GLN A 180 3.18 15.89 17.33
N LEU A 181 4.12 15.70 18.25
CA LEU A 181 4.71 14.42 18.60
C LEU A 181 4.28 14.02 20.01
N ARG A 182 3.95 12.73 20.13
CA ARG A 182 3.60 12.07 21.38
C ARG A 182 4.65 11.02 21.65
N GLN A 183 4.89 10.71 22.93
CA GLN A 183 5.78 9.61 23.29
C GLN A 183 5.20 8.29 22.76
N GLY A 184 6.05 7.47 22.14
CA GLY A 184 5.65 6.17 21.60
C GLY A 184 6.28 5.87 20.25
N ARG A 185 5.73 4.86 19.57
CA ARG A 185 6.20 4.43 18.25
C ARG A 185 5.53 5.24 17.16
N TRP A 186 6.35 5.75 16.26
CA TRP A 186 5.93 6.47 15.07
C TRP A 186 6.38 5.72 13.84
N GLU A 187 5.53 5.75 12.82
CA GLU A 187 5.83 5.28 11.50
C GLU A 187 5.63 6.41 10.48
N THR A 188 6.36 6.35 9.39
CA THR A 188 6.23 7.29 8.28
C THR A 188 6.15 6.51 6.98
N GLU A 189 5.28 6.94 6.09
CA GLU A 189 5.19 6.42 4.73
C GLU A 189 5.27 7.59 3.74
N VAL A 190 5.88 7.33 2.58
CA VAL A 190 5.88 8.27 1.44
C VAL A 190 4.95 7.72 0.38
N ARG A 191 4.19 8.60 -0.25
CA ARG A 191 3.21 8.26 -1.27
C ARG A 191 3.37 9.09 -2.52
N PHE A 192 3.05 8.46 -3.64
CA PHE A 192 2.75 9.12 -4.90
C PHE A 192 1.30 8.75 -5.25
N ASP A 193 0.43 9.74 -5.40
CA ASP A 193 -1.02 9.53 -5.60
C ASP A 193 -1.62 8.56 -4.54
N THR A 194 -2.16 7.42 -4.97
CA THR A 194 -2.75 6.40 -4.10
C THR A 194 -1.78 5.26 -3.77
N GLU A 195 -0.49 5.42 -4.05
CA GLU A 195 0.50 4.34 -3.96
C GLU A 195 1.57 4.65 -2.92
N ARG A 196 2.13 3.61 -2.31
CA ARG A 196 3.23 3.73 -1.35
C ARG A 196 4.56 3.64 -2.07
N LEU A 197 5.52 4.44 -1.66
CA LEU A 197 6.89 4.35 -2.13
C LEU A 197 7.74 3.56 -1.13
N CYS A 198 8.37 2.51 -1.62
CA CYS A 198 9.20 1.61 -0.83
C CYS A 198 10.66 1.83 -1.17
N THR A 199 11.56 1.43 -0.26
CA THR A 199 12.97 1.28 -0.66
C THR A 199 13.12 0.01 -1.50
N ARG A 200 14.15 -0.03 -2.37
CA ARG A 200 14.36 -1.22 -3.21
C ARG A 200 14.67 -2.43 -2.33
N GLY A 201 13.80 -3.45 -2.38
CA GLY A 201 13.95 -4.69 -1.60
C GLY A 201 13.33 -4.67 -0.21
N ASP A 202 12.69 -3.57 0.19
CA ASP A 202 11.89 -3.48 1.42
C ASP A 202 10.41 -3.66 1.08
N ASP A 203 9.81 -4.70 1.63
CA ASP A 203 8.40 -5.05 1.45
C ASP A 203 7.48 -4.27 2.39
N LYS A 204 8.03 -3.52 3.36
CA LYS A 204 7.22 -2.82 4.36
C LYS A 204 6.80 -1.44 3.87
N CYS A 205 7.71 -0.64 3.31
CA CYS A 205 7.42 0.75 2.90
C CYS A 205 7.02 1.66 4.07
N TRP A 206 7.34 1.25 5.30
CA TRP A 206 7.09 1.98 6.54
C TRP A 206 8.41 2.22 7.26
N PHE A 207 8.66 3.46 7.66
CA PHE A 207 9.88 3.87 8.32
C PHE A 207 9.59 4.22 9.76
N ARG A 208 10.32 3.61 10.70
CA ARG A 208 9.98 3.63 12.12
C ARG A 208 10.93 4.48 12.94
N ILE A 209 10.38 5.13 13.97
CA ILE A 209 11.14 5.80 15.01
C ILE A 209 10.41 5.75 16.34
N GLU A 210 11.17 5.63 17.44
CA GLU A 210 10.62 5.73 18.79
C GLU A 210 10.81 7.15 19.33
N VAL A 211 9.74 7.79 19.76
CA VAL A 211 9.77 9.12 20.39
C VAL A 211 9.72 8.96 21.91
N ARG A 212 10.70 9.56 22.60
CA ARG A 212 10.84 9.55 24.06
C ARG A 212 10.88 10.97 24.62
N ARG A 213 10.54 11.12 25.90
CA ARG A 213 10.82 12.35 26.65
C ARG A 213 12.22 12.29 27.27
#